data_AF-A0A9D6G3Q3-F1
#
_entry.id   AF-A0A9D6G3Q3-F1
#
_cell.length_a   1.000
_cell.length_b   1.000
_cell.length_c   1.000
_cell.angle_alpha   90.00
_cell.angle_beta   90.00
_cell.angle_gamma   90.00
#
_symmetry.space_group_name_H-M   'P 1'
#
loop_
_entity.id
_entity.type
_entity.pdbx_description
1 polymer ?
#
loop_
_entity_poly.entity_id
_entity_poly.type
_entity_poly.pdbx_seq_one_letter_code
_entity_poly.pdbx_strand_id
1 'polypeptide(L)'
;MQEYETFYGRELREGEPFDVELIDRDTREIFMARVRTSRDPDELPGSTRLIVRDHLQGNVAPRETWFVTVLKRLDEDEVAALVQKAEIPLEERQGFLLRSLLEERLKGEEQK
;
A
#
# COMPACT_ATOMS: atom_id res chain seq x y z
N MET A 1 -20.19 8.48 -7.95
CA MET A 1 -18.80 8.26 -8.41
C MET A 1 -18.05 7.87 -7.16
N GLN A 2 -17.46 6.68 -7.13
CA GLN A 2 -16.74 6.22 -5.94
C GLN A 2 -15.58 7.18 -5.66
N GLU A 3 -15.23 7.40 -4.41
CA GLU A 3 -14.10 8.24 -4.02
C GLU A 3 -13.30 7.51 -2.94
N TYR A 4 -11.98 7.51 -3.09
CA TYR A 4 -11.07 6.98 -2.08
C TYR A 4 -10.35 8.12 -1.38
N GLU A 5 -10.02 7.92 -0.11
CA GLU A 5 -9.10 8.78 0.61
C GLU A 5 -7.90 8.01 1.14
N THR A 6 -6.77 8.70 1.24
CA THR A 6 -5.53 8.19 1.84
C THR A 6 -4.93 9.25 2.75
N PHE A 7 -4.24 8.82 3.80
CA PHE A 7 -3.52 9.70 4.71
C PHE A 7 -2.08 9.95 4.24
N TYR A 8 -1.65 11.22 4.32
CA TYR A 8 -0.32 11.67 3.90
C TYR A 8 0.76 11.21 4.89
N GLY A 9 1.20 9.96 4.73
CA GLY A 9 2.39 9.39 5.39
C GLY A 9 3.42 8.84 4.41
N ARG A 10 3.07 8.68 3.13
CA ARG A 10 3.94 8.20 2.05
C ARG A 10 3.79 9.11 0.82
N GLU A 11 4.90 9.52 0.22
CA GLU A 11 4.89 10.21 -1.08
C GLU A 11 4.16 9.36 -2.13
N LEU A 12 3.10 9.92 -2.73
CA LEU A 12 2.43 9.27 -3.86
C LEU A 12 3.36 9.25 -5.07
N ARG A 13 3.47 8.09 -5.71
CA ARG A 13 4.29 7.93 -6.92
C ARG A 13 3.40 7.89 -8.14
N GLU A 14 3.66 8.77 -9.08
CA GLU A 14 2.98 8.77 -10.36
C GLU A 14 3.46 7.60 -11.23
N GLY A 15 2.52 6.91 -11.87
CA GLY A 15 2.80 5.89 -12.89
C GLY A 15 3.23 4.52 -12.35
N GLU A 16 4.03 4.44 -11.30
CA GLU A 16 4.47 3.15 -10.72
C GLU A 16 3.44 2.55 -9.76
N PRO A 17 3.19 1.23 -9.81
CA PRO A 17 2.37 0.56 -8.80
C PRO A 17 3.02 0.56 -7.42
N PHE A 18 2.25 0.90 -6.39
CA PHE A 18 2.71 0.82 -5.00
C PHE A 18 1.58 0.39 -4.06
N ASP A 19 1.97 -0.06 -2.87
CA ASP A 19 1.05 -0.54 -1.85
C ASP A 19 0.69 0.63 -0.90
N VAL A 20 -0.59 0.95 -0.82
CA VAL A 20 -1.13 2.05 -0.02
C VAL A 20 -2.40 1.62 0.71
N GLU A 21 -2.63 2.23 1.86
CA GLU A 21 -3.90 2.13 2.57
C GLU A 21 -4.91 3.09 1.95
N LEU A 22 -6.04 2.57 1.53
CA LEU A 22 -7.17 3.34 1.01
C LEU A 22 -8.36 3.24 1.96
N ILE A 23 -9.12 4.31 1.99
CA ILE A 23 -10.39 4.38 2.71
C ILE A 23 -11.48 4.72 1.70
N ASP A 24 -12.48 3.85 1.62
CA ASP A 24 -13.66 4.10 0.81
C ASP A 24 -14.54 5.16 1.49
N ARG A 25 -14.86 6.25 0.80
CA ARG A 25 -15.66 7.33 1.37
C ARG A 25 -17.15 6.99 1.55
N ASP A 26 -17.67 6.07 0.76
CA ASP A 26 -19.07 5.65 0.81
C ASP A 26 -19.28 4.66 1.96
N THR A 27 -18.40 3.66 2.10
CA THR A 27 -18.54 2.60 3.10
C THR A 27 -17.76 2.85 4.39
N ARG A 28 -16.78 3.76 4.37
CA ARG A 28 -15.78 3.98 5.43
C ARG A 28 -14.89 2.77 5.69
N GLU A 29 -14.83 1.83 4.75
CA GLU A 29 -13.97 0.67 4.85
C GLU A 29 -12.51 1.04 4.58
N ILE A 30 -11.61 0.57 5.45
CA ILE A 30 -10.17 0.76 5.32
C ILE A 30 -9.57 -0.55 4.80
N PHE A 31 -8.76 -0.47 3.75
CA PHE A 31 -8.09 -1.64 3.18
C PHE A 31 -6.76 -1.27 2.54
N MET A 32 -5.78 -2.18 2.60
CA MET A 32 -4.53 -2.00 1.86
C MET A 32 -4.69 -2.56 0.44
N ALA A 33 -4.22 -1.81 -0.54
CA ALA A 33 -4.29 -2.20 -1.93
C ALA A 33 -3.02 -1.80 -2.68
N ARG A 34 -2.67 -2.60 -3.67
CA ARG A 34 -1.75 -2.18 -4.73
C ARG A 34 -2.50 -1.30 -5.70
N VAL A 35 -2.03 -0.07 -5.83
CA VAL A 35 -2.67 0.95 -6.65
C VAL A 35 -1.69 1.51 -7.66
N ARG A 36 -2.24 2.11 -8.71
CA ARG A 36 -1.52 2.99 -9.61
C ARG A 36 -2.17 4.37 -9.56
N THR A 37 -1.38 5.41 -9.35
CA THR A 37 -1.86 6.80 -9.32
C THR A 37 -1.34 7.61 -10.49
N SER A 38 -2.15 8.53 -11.00
CA SER A 38 -1.77 9.56 -11.98
C SER A 38 -2.47 10.88 -11.66
N ARG A 39 -1.89 12.00 -12.10
CA ARG A 39 -2.52 13.32 -12.09
C ARG A 39 -3.40 13.54 -13.31
N ASP A 40 -3.22 12.75 -14.36
CA ASP A 40 -4.00 12.81 -15.59
C ASP A 40 -5.06 11.69 -15.60
N PRO A 41 -6.37 12.02 -15.70
CA PRO A 41 -7.42 11.01 -15.79
C PRO A 41 -7.38 10.18 -17.08
N ASP A 42 -6.80 10.70 -18.16
CA ASP A 42 -6.75 10.02 -19.46
C ASP A 42 -5.69 8.90 -19.50
N GLU A 43 -4.69 8.94 -18.60
CA GLU A 43 -3.70 7.88 -18.46
C GLU A 43 -4.24 6.62 -17.77
N LEU A 44 -5.32 6.75 -17.02
CA LEU A 44 -5.92 5.68 -16.22
C LEU A 44 -7.42 5.54 -16.53
N PRO A 45 -7.79 4.81 -17.59
CA PRO A 45 -9.19 4.58 -17.93
C PRO A 45 -9.90 3.81 -16.82
N GLY A 46 -11.02 4.35 -16.32
CA GLY A 46 -11.76 3.78 -15.19
C GLY A 46 -11.18 4.15 -13.82
N SER A 47 -10.32 5.17 -13.75
CA SER A 47 -9.78 5.66 -12.49
C SER A 47 -10.83 6.31 -11.60
N THR A 48 -10.59 6.19 -10.31
CA THR A 48 -11.41 6.75 -9.23
C THR A 48 -10.67 7.95 -8.63
N ARG A 49 -11.41 8.94 -8.12
CA ARG A 49 -10.79 10.10 -7.48
C ARG A 49 -10.16 9.69 -6.14
N LEU A 50 -8.91 10.09 -5.94
CA LEU A 50 -8.17 9.93 -4.69
C LEU A 50 -8.01 11.29 -4.01
N ILE A 51 -8.51 11.37 -2.78
CA ILE A 51 -8.40 12.53 -1.89
C ILE A 51 -7.26 12.28 -0.91
N VAL A 52 -6.24 13.13 -0.97
CA VAL A 52 -5.07 13.03 -0.11
C VAL A 52 -5.24 13.99 1.06
N ARG A 53 -5.35 13.46 2.29
CA ARG A 53 -5.49 14.27 3.51
C ARG A 53 -4.15 14.43 4.23
N ASP A 54 -3.76 15.66 4.51
CA ASP A 54 -2.58 15.99 5.31
C ASP A 54 -2.88 15.76 6.80
N HIS A 55 -2.02 14.99 7.48
CA HIS A 55 -2.15 14.70 8.91
C HIS A 55 -1.63 15.84 9.80
N LEU A 56 -0.84 16.78 9.25
CA LEU A 56 -0.10 17.80 10.00
C LEU A 56 -0.76 19.17 10.00
N GLN A 57 -1.72 19.44 9.11
CA GLN A 57 -2.39 20.75 9.04
C GLN A 57 -3.91 20.58 9.14
N GLY A 58 -4.46 20.83 10.33
CA GLY A 58 -5.89 20.78 10.58
C GLY A 58 -6.71 21.48 9.50
N ASN A 59 -7.59 20.74 8.82
CA ASN A 59 -8.62 21.23 7.89
C ASN A 59 -8.18 22.21 6.77
N VAL A 60 -6.90 22.33 6.43
CA VAL A 60 -6.46 23.21 5.34
C VAL A 60 -6.36 22.41 4.03
N ALA A 61 -7.50 22.31 3.34
CA ALA A 61 -7.71 21.91 1.94
C ALA A 61 -7.05 20.59 1.42
N PRO A 62 -7.76 19.78 0.61
CA PRO A 62 -7.11 18.68 -0.11
C PRO A 62 -6.06 19.27 -1.06
N ARG A 63 -4.79 19.03 -0.74
CA ARG A 63 -3.67 19.73 -1.38
C ARG A 63 -3.51 19.35 -2.85
N GLU A 64 -3.92 18.13 -3.21
CA GLU A 64 -3.83 17.62 -4.58
C GLU A 64 -4.97 16.61 -4.85
N THR A 65 -5.62 16.74 -6.02
CA THR A 65 -6.53 15.70 -6.53
C THR A 65 -5.71 14.74 -7.37
N TRP A 66 -5.76 13.45 -7.01
CA TRP A 66 -5.13 12.37 -7.77
C TRP A 66 -6.20 11.44 -8.34
N PHE A 67 -5.83 10.68 -9.35
CA PHE A 67 -6.63 9.58 -9.89
C PHE A 67 -5.96 8.28 -9.54
N VAL A 68 -6.73 7.31 -9.04
CA VAL A 68 -6.23 6.02 -8.59
C VAL A 68 -6.97 4.90 -9.29
N THR A 69 -6.21 3.89 -9.72
CA THR A 69 -6.75 2.60 -10.15
C THR A 69 -6.30 1.54 -9.16
N VAL A 70 -7.26 0.83 -8.57
CA VAL A 70 -6.99 -0.30 -7.69
C VAL A 70 -6.64 -1.50 -8.57
N LEU A 71 -5.40 -1.97 -8.47
CA LEU A 71 -4.93 -3.12 -9.24
C LEU A 71 -5.21 -4.43 -8.50
N LYS A 72 -4.95 -4.45 -7.19
CA LYS A 72 -5.17 -5.62 -6.34
C LYS A 72 -5.45 -5.18 -4.90
N ARG A 73 -6.52 -5.69 -4.30
CA ARG A 73 -6.75 -5.60 -2.85
C ARG A 73 -5.88 -6.65 -2.16
N LEU A 74 -5.15 -6.25 -1.12
CA LEU A 74 -4.28 -7.14 -0.39
C LEU A 74 -5.07 -7.81 0.74
N ASP A 75 -4.93 -9.12 0.85
CA ASP A 75 -5.51 -9.91 1.94
C ASP A 75 -4.69 -9.76 3.23
N GLU A 76 -5.27 -10.13 4.37
CA GLU A 76 -4.65 -9.97 5.70
C GLU A 76 -3.24 -10.59 5.80
N ASP A 77 -3.01 -11.74 5.17
CA ASP A 77 -1.69 -12.39 5.12
C ASP A 77 -0.65 -11.56 4.34
N GLU A 78 -1.05 -10.90 3.25
CA GLU A 78 -0.16 -10.04 2.45
C GLU A 78 0.15 -8.74 3.20
N VAL A 79 -0.83 -8.21 3.95
CA VAL A 79 -0.66 -7.06 4.83
C VAL A 79 0.38 -7.35 5.91
N ALA A 80 0.27 -8.50 6.58
CA ALA A 80 1.21 -8.91 7.63
C ALA A 80 2.65 -9.04 7.11
N ALA A 81 2.84 -9.58 5.90
CA ALA A 81 4.16 -9.70 5.27
C ALA A 81 4.79 -8.34 4.94
N LEU A 82 3.99 -7.33 4.60
CA LEU A 82 4.46 -5.96 4.34
C LEU A 82 4.88 -5.23 5.63
N VAL A 83 4.13 -5.41 6.71
CA VAL A 83 4.45 -4.83 8.03
C VAL A 83 5.75 -5.42 8.57
N GLN A 84 5.90 -6.75 8.54
CA GLN A 84 7.16 -7.40 8.96
C GLN A 84 8.38 -6.91 8.18
N LYS A 85 8.25 -6.66 6.86
CA LYS A 85 9.35 -6.13 6.04
C LYS A 85 9.72 -4.68 6.36
N ALA A 86 8.78 -3.90 6.88
CA ALA A 86 8.99 -2.50 7.25
C ALA A 86 9.67 -2.36 8.62
N GLU A 87 9.46 -3.30 9.54
CA GLU A 87 10.01 -3.27 10.90
C GLU A 87 11.46 -3.75 11.01
N ILE A 88 12.01 -4.43 10.00
CA ILE A 88 13.40 -4.90 10.03
C ILE A 88 14.35 -3.70 9.82
N PRO A 89 15.17 -3.32 10.82
CA PRO A 89 16.19 -2.29 10.67
C PRO A 89 17.14 -2.66 9.53
N LEU A 90 17.64 -1.67 8.78
CA LEU A 90 18.48 -1.89 7.59
C LEU A 90 19.69 -2.80 7.88
N GLU A 91 20.17 -2.79 9.12
CA GLU A 91 21.31 -3.56 9.64
C GLU A 91 21.05 -5.07 9.77
N GLU A 92 19.79 -5.52 9.86
CA GLU A 92 19.43 -6.94 10.06
C GLU A 92 18.98 -7.67 8.78
N ARG A 93 18.81 -6.95 7.66
CA ARG A 93 18.29 -7.51 6.39
C ARG A 93 19.12 -8.66 5.80
N GLN A 94 20.44 -8.67 5.98
CA GLN A 94 21.29 -9.75 5.47
C GLN A 94 21.14 -11.04 6.28
N GLY A 95 20.91 -10.96 7.59
CA GLY A 95 20.75 -12.13 8.45
C GLY A 95 19.38 -12.78 8.33
N PHE A 96 18.33 -11.97 8.17
CA PHE A 96 16.95 -12.46 8.12
C PHE A 96 16.67 -13.29 6.86
N LEU A 97 17.13 -12.84 5.68
CA LEU A 97 17.00 -13.59 4.42
C LEU A 97 17.65 -14.98 4.48
N LEU A 98 18.83 -15.08 5.10
CA LEU A 98 19.51 -16.36 5.29
C LEU A 98 18.78 -17.27 6.27
N ARG A 99 18.21 -16.73 7.36
CA ARG A 99 17.46 -17.51 8.34
C ARG A 99 16.13 -18.02 7.78
N SER A 100 15.37 -17.18 7.08
CA SER A 100 14.10 -17.60 6.48
C SER A 100 14.29 -18.71 5.44
N LEU A 101 15.35 -18.64 4.61
CA LEU A 101 15.68 -19.71 3.66
C LEU A 101 16.13 -21.02 4.33
N LEU A 102 16.81 -20.93 5.49
CA LEU A 102 17.21 -22.10 6.26
C LEU A 102 16.04 -22.75 6.99
N GLU A 103 15.11 -21.95 7.54
CA GLU A 103 13.89 -22.46 8.20
C GLU A 103 12.94 -23.15 7.22
N GLU A 104 12.79 -22.64 5.99
CA GLU A 104 12.00 -23.31 4.95
C GLU A 104 12.59 -24.68 4.57
N ARG A 105 13.93 -24.82 4.54
CA ARG A 105 14.57 -26.12 4.32
C ARG A 105 14.37 -27.10 5.47
N LEU A 106 14.50 -26.64 6.71
CA LEU A 106 14.36 -27.50 7.89
C LEU A 106 12.91 -28.02 8.05
N LYS A 107 11.91 -27.16 7.83
CA LYS A 107 10.49 -27.58 7.84
C LYS A 107 10.14 -28.56 6.72
N GLY A 108 10.86 -28.53 5.60
CA GLY A 108 10.70 -29.48 4.49
C GLY A 108 11.28 -30.87 4.76
N GLU A 109 12.24 -30.99 5.69
CA GLU A 109 12.86 -32.29 6.04
C GLU A 109 12.19 -33.01 7.22
N GLU A 110 11.43 -32.31 8.08
CA GLU A 110 10.66 -32.93 9.16
C GLU A 110 9.36 -33.62 8.69
N GLN A 111 8.95 -33.46 7.43
CA GLN A 111 7.75 -34.09 6.85
C GLN A 111 8.04 -35.26 5.90
N LYS A 112 9.23 -35.88 5.99
CA LYS A 112 9.61 -37.03 5.16
C LYS A 112 10.06 -38.22 6.02
#